data_AF-A0A3N4HXY6-F1
#
_entry.id   AF-A0A3N4HXY6-F1
#
_cell.length_a   1.000
_cell.length_b   1.000
_cell.length_c   1.000
_cell.angle_alpha   90.00
_cell.angle_beta   90.00
_cell.angle_gamma   90.00
#
_symmetry.space_group_name_H-M   'P 1'
#
loop_
_entity.id
_entity.type
_entity.pdbx_description
1 polymer ?
#
loop_
_entity_poly.entity_id
_entity_poly.type
_entity_poly.pdbx_seq_one_letter_code
_entity_poly.pdbx_strand_id
1 'polypeptide(L)'
;MTTCQPKRTLPASFLSDEVHTALLDYLDTLPEFEKDPEDYGWSYNSFLYDLYLQLTNQITDICFVPPPFRPFVEKFIIFYITKFAPYFARIAPRRKTRFDMFDVQERFPNDVNAARYLHILFEFIATSCTDANEREPTGDFAEIFEKEGKRRVQLGERWKAGLMREGQVILIQTLLDKLLVQLSTLIELETENERLRYIQVLRICKRETTAMFLFFASPKFRSEGLEARLMKYLREEEVNWDVVRALEARNNWLEVRSRKGVLQEAWRRWDSFYEPPSSTKKED
;
A
#
# COMPACT_ATOMS: atom_id res chain seq x y z
N MET A 1 -20.04 24.53 -27.79
CA MET A 1 -19.48 25.36 -26.70
C MET A 1 -19.23 24.44 -25.52
N THR A 2 -18.00 24.03 -25.29
CA THR A 2 -17.63 23.20 -24.14
C THR A 2 -17.62 24.11 -22.92
N THR A 3 -18.62 24.00 -22.06
CA THR A 3 -18.64 24.71 -20.77
C THR A 3 -17.45 24.23 -19.95
N CYS A 4 -16.49 25.12 -19.68
CA CYS A 4 -15.39 24.84 -18.79
C CYS A 4 -15.98 24.62 -17.39
N GLN A 5 -16.05 23.35 -16.95
CA GLN A 5 -16.43 23.03 -15.58
C GLN A 5 -15.49 23.79 -14.64
N PRO A 6 -16.00 24.43 -13.57
CA PRO A 6 -15.15 25.12 -12.61
C PRO A 6 -14.12 24.13 -12.06
N LYS A 7 -12.83 24.48 -12.14
CA LYS A 7 -11.77 23.66 -11.55
C LYS A 7 -12.10 23.45 -10.07
N ARG A 8 -12.09 22.20 -9.63
CA ARG A 8 -12.31 21.84 -8.22
C ARG A 8 -11.25 22.57 -7.37
N THR A 9 -11.68 23.51 -6.54
CA THR A 9 -10.82 24.14 -5.54
C THR A 9 -10.96 23.37 -4.24
N LEU A 10 -9.82 22.93 -3.71
CA LEU A 10 -9.77 22.07 -2.55
C LEU A 10 -9.23 22.83 -1.32
N PRO A 11 -9.52 22.34 -0.11
CA PRO A 11 -9.05 22.98 1.13
C PRO A 11 -7.53 22.82 1.30
N ALA A 12 -6.98 23.63 2.21
CA ALA A 12 -5.58 23.59 2.57
C ALA A 12 -5.19 22.18 3.06
N SER A 13 -4.11 21.64 2.52
CA SER A 13 -3.53 20.34 2.88
C SER A 13 -2.03 20.47 3.07
N PHE A 14 -1.36 19.45 3.63
CA PHE A 14 0.12 19.47 3.67
C PHE A 14 0.77 19.10 2.34
N LEU A 15 -0.01 18.63 1.36
CA LEU A 15 0.48 18.30 0.03
C LEU A 15 0.93 19.58 -0.66
N SER A 16 2.07 19.52 -1.31
CA SER A 16 2.56 20.51 -2.25
C SER A 16 1.60 20.69 -3.42
N ASP A 17 1.59 21.89 -4.00
CA ASP A 17 0.72 22.24 -5.13
C ASP A 17 0.89 21.28 -6.32
N GLU A 18 2.11 20.79 -6.56
CA GLU A 18 2.42 19.81 -7.61
C GLU A 18 1.68 18.49 -7.37
N VAL A 19 1.83 17.90 -6.19
CA VAL A 19 1.20 16.61 -5.84
C VAL A 19 -0.32 16.76 -5.80
N HIS A 20 -0.79 17.87 -5.28
CA HIS A 20 -2.20 18.20 -5.20
C HIS A 20 -2.83 18.30 -6.61
N THR A 21 -2.16 18.99 -7.53
CA THR A 21 -2.62 19.11 -8.93
C THR A 21 -2.62 17.75 -9.63
N ALA A 22 -1.53 16.98 -9.49
CA ALA A 22 -1.44 15.64 -10.09
C ALA A 22 -2.55 14.69 -9.59
N LEU A 23 -2.90 14.79 -8.31
CA LEU A 23 -3.99 14.02 -7.72
C LEU A 23 -5.35 14.42 -8.26
N LEU A 24 -5.63 15.73 -8.38
CA LEU A 24 -6.86 16.22 -9.00
C LEU A 24 -6.99 15.77 -10.45
N ASP A 25 -5.93 15.92 -11.24
CA ASP A 25 -5.90 15.52 -12.64
C ASP A 25 -6.18 14.01 -12.77
N TYR A 26 -5.58 13.19 -11.90
CA TYR A 26 -5.86 11.76 -11.85
C TYR A 26 -7.32 11.45 -11.50
N LEU A 27 -7.87 12.09 -10.47
CA LEU A 27 -9.28 11.91 -10.08
C LEU A 27 -10.25 12.29 -11.21
N ASP A 28 -9.88 13.28 -12.03
CA ASP A 28 -10.67 13.67 -13.20
C ASP A 28 -10.62 12.63 -14.34
N THR A 29 -9.58 11.79 -14.40
CA THR A 29 -9.50 10.67 -15.35
C THR A 29 -10.36 9.47 -14.96
N LEU A 30 -10.79 9.38 -13.70
CA LEU A 30 -11.59 8.27 -13.22
C LEU A 30 -13.00 8.28 -13.84
N PRO A 31 -13.65 7.12 -14.04
CA PRO A 31 -15.04 7.05 -14.47
C PRO A 31 -16.00 7.85 -13.59
N GLU A 32 -17.11 8.33 -14.15
CA GLU A 32 -18.07 9.19 -13.44
C GLU A 32 -18.71 8.50 -12.20
N PHE A 33 -18.89 7.18 -12.23
CA PHE A 33 -19.34 6.41 -11.07
C PHE A 33 -18.32 6.35 -9.92
N GLU A 34 -17.06 6.73 -10.17
CA GLU A 34 -16.01 6.88 -9.14
C GLU A 34 -15.91 8.32 -8.62
N LYS A 35 -16.72 9.25 -9.15
CA LYS A 35 -16.66 10.69 -8.80
C LYS A 35 -17.73 11.13 -7.80
N ASP A 36 -18.82 10.37 -7.61
CA ASP A 36 -19.92 10.73 -6.70
C ASP A 36 -19.89 9.89 -5.41
N PRO A 37 -19.51 10.49 -4.26
CA PRO A 37 -19.49 9.80 -2.97
C PRO A 37 -20.87 9.62 -2.32
N GLU A 38 -21.91 10.35 -2.75
CA GLU A 38 -23.24 10.29 -2.12
C GLU A 38 -24.11 9.16 -2.69
N ASP A 39 -23.92 8.80 -3.96
CA ASP A 39 -24.76 7.81 -4.67
C ASP A 39 -24.49 6.34 -4.28
N TYR A 40 -23.35 6.06 -3.63
CA TYR A 40 -22.98 4.71 -3.21
C TYR A 40 -22.48 4.73 -1.77
N GLY A 41 -23.36 4.44 -0.82
CA GLY A 41 -23.05 4.38 0.61
C GLY A 41 -21.69 3.74 0.89
N TRP A 42 -20.70 4.56 1.25
CA TRP A 42 -19.33 4.15 1.60
C TRP A 42 -18.67 3.13 0.65
N SER A 43 -19.02 3.14 -0.64
CA SER A 43 -18.39 2.23 -1.61
C SER A 43 -17.04 2.80 -2.04
N TYR A 44 -15.99 2.36 -1.34
CA TYR A 44 -14.54 2.51 -1.49
C TYR A 44 -13.93 2.43 -2.92
N ASN A 45 -14.50 3.10 -3.93
CA ASN A 45 -14.12 2.89 -5.32
C ASN A 45 -12.94 3.74 -5.80
N SER A 46 -12.42 4.63 -4.96
CA SER A 46 -11.10 5.23 -5.18
C SER A 46 -10.43 5.44 -3.84
N PHE A 47 -9.58 4.48 -3.44
CA PHE A 47 -8.70 4.65 -2.27
C PHE A 47 -8.02 6.02 -2.24
N LEU A 48 -7.59 6.50 -3.41
CA LEU A 48 -6.93 7.80 -3.51
C LEU A 48 -7.88 8.94 -3.14
N TYR A 49 -9.17 8.82 -3.45
CA TYR A 49 -10.18 9.78 -3.05
C TYR A 49 -10.44 9.71 -1.55
N ASP A 50 -10.58 8.53 -0.95
CA ASP A 50 -10.73 8.38 0.51
C ASP A 50 -9.50 8.93 1.25
N LEU A 51 -8.31 8.58 0.76
CA LEU A 51 -7.05 9.11 1.26
C LEU A 51 -7.03 10.63 1.12
N TYR A 52 -7.39 11.15 -0.04
CA TYR A 52 -7.44 12.57 -0.32
C TYR A 52 -8.36 13.30 0.68
N LEU A 53 -9.56 12.79 0.92
CA LEU A 53 -10.51 13.35 1.87
C LEU A 53 -10.00 13.29 3.32
N GLN A 54 -9.27 12.23 3.68
CA GLN A 54 -8.57 12.11 4.97
C GLN A 54 -7.45 13.14 5.09
N LEU A 55 -6.61 13.30 4.07
CA LEU A 55 -5.47 14.22 4.07
C LEU A 55 -5.88 15.69 4.08
N THR A 56 -7.08 15.99 3.56
CA THR A 56 -7.65 17.33 3.51
C THR A 56 -8.52 17.69 4.70
N ASN A 57 -8.58 16.83 5.72
CA ASN A 57 -9.34 17.02 6.95
C ASN A 57 -10.84 17.32 6.70
N GLN A 58 -11.37 16.94 5.53
CA GLN A 58 -12.76 17.22 5.17
C GLN A 58 -13.75 16.29 5.87
N ILE A 59 -13.30 15.09 6.24
CA ILE A 59 -14.17 14.08 6.85
C ILE A 59 -13.92 13.96 8.35
N THR A 60 -12.67 14.12 8.83
CA THR A 60 -12.35 13.92 10.25
C THR A 60 -11.05 14.63 10.66
N ASP A 61 -10.97 15.15 11.91
CA ASP A 61 -9.73 15.59 12.59
C ASP A 61 -8.72 14.45 12.84
N ILE A 62 -8.99 13.30 12.26
CA ILE A 62 -8.34 12.04 12.60
C ILE A 62 -7.06 11.88 11.80
N CYS A 63 -6.83 12.57 10.67
CA CYS A 63 -5.59 12.35 9.91
C CYS A 63 -4.38 13.21 10.28
N PHE A 64 -3.61 12.75 11.26
CA PHE A 64 -2.30 13.31 11.56
C PHE A 64 -1.16 12.51 10.90
N VAL A 65 -0.50 13.08 9.89
CA VAL A 65 0.77 12.56 9.37
C VAL A 65 1.93 13.31 10.03
N PRO A 66 2.81 12.62 10.80
CA PRO A 66 4.00 13.25 11.37
C PRO A 66 4.82 13.97 10.29
N PRO A 67 5.29 15.22 10.53
CA PRO A 67 5.98 16.01 9.51
C PRO A 67 7.11 15.27 8.77
N PRO A 68 7.98 14.46 9.41
CA PRO A 68 9.02 13.72 8.70
C PRO A 68 8.50 12.71 7.67
N PHE A 69 7.27 12.21 7.81
CA PHE A 69 6.70 11.22 6.88
C PHE A 69 5.89 11.86 5.74
N ARG A 70 5.61 13.17 5.80
CA ARG A 70 4.83 13.87 4.75
C ARG A 70 5.47 13.78 3.36
N PRO A 71 6.80 13.99 3.18
CA PRO A 71 7.43 13.83 1.86
C PRO A 71 7.29 12.42 1.30
N PHE A 72 7.24 11.40 2.16
CA PHE A 72 7.00 10.03 1.70
C PHE A 72 5.56 9.84 1.20
N VAL A 73 4.57 10.38 1.90
CA VAL A 73 3.17 10.32 1.47
C VAL A 73 3.01 10.95 0.09
N GLU A 74 3.64 12.10 -0.14
CA GLU A 74 3.68 12.74 -1.46
C GLU A 74 4.31 11.86 -2.54
N LYS A 75 5.53 11.33 -2.29
CA LYS A 75 6.20 10.40 -3.22
C LYS A 75 5.33 9.19 -3.54
N PHE A 76 4.63 8.65 -2.54
CA PHE A 76 3.74 7.51 -2.73
C PHE A 76 2.54 7.88 -3.61
N ILE A 77 1.87 9.01 -3.35
CA ILE A 77 0.73 9.47 -4.16
C ILE A 77 1.16 9.59 -5.63
N ILE A 78 2.29 10.25 -5.89
CA ILE A 78 2.84 10.36 -7.24
C ILE A 78 3.16 9.00 -7.84
N PHE A 79 3.84 8.12 -7.11
CA PHE A 79 4.14 6.76 -7.57
C PHE A 79 2.87 5.99 -7.92
N TYR A 80 1.84 6.10 -7.09
CA TYR A 80 0.57 5.42 -7.32
C TYR A 80 -0.07 5.88 -8.62
N ILE A 81 -0.22 7.19 -8.79
CA ILE A 81 -0.87 7.81 -9.97
C ILE A 81 -0.10 7.49 -11.24
N THR A 82 1.23 7.64 -11.21
CA THR A 82 2.05 7.62 -12.43
C THR A 82 2.51 6.23 -12.83
N LYS A 83 2.65 5.29 -11.88
CA LYS A 83 3.19 3.95 -12.16
C LYS A 83 2.24 2.84 -11.74
N PHE A 84 1.75 2.89 -10.51
CA PHE A 84 1.03 1.75 -9.93
C PHE A 84 -0.36 1.55 -10.55
N ALA A 85 -1.21 2.58 -10.54
CA ALA A 85 -2.55 2.49 -11.09
C ALA A 85 -2.55 2.15 -12.60
N PRO A 86 -1.71 2.78 -13.45
CA PRO A 86 -1.61 2.40 -14.86
C PRO A 86 -1.16 0.94 -15.07
N TYR A 87 -0.23 0.45 -14.26
CA TYR A 87 0.19 -0.95 -14.31
C TYR A 87 -0.98 -1.91 -14.04
N PHE A 88 -1.76 -1.65 -13.00
CA PHE A 88 -2.93 -2.48 -12.66
C PHE A 88 -4.05 -2.39 -13.71
N ALA A 89 -4.30 -1.18 -14.25
CA ALA A 89 -5.25 -1.00 -15.34
C ALA A 89 -4.85 -1.81 -16.59
N ARG A 90 -3.55 -1.95 -16.85
CA ARG A 90 -3.00 -2.72 -17.98
C ARG A 90 -3.16 -4.23 -17.82
N ILE A 91 -2.88 -4.79 -16.63
CA ILE A 91 -2.90 -6.24 -16.41
C ILE A 91 -4.29 -6.79 -16.03
N ALA A 92 -5.21 -5.93 -15.61
CA ALA A 92 -6.60 -6.27 -15.32
C ALA A 92 -7.57 -5.43 -16.17
N PRO A 93 -7.49 -5.48 -17.52
CA PRO A 93 -8.37 -4.71 -18.37
C PRO A 93 -9.79 -5.27 -18.31
N ARG A 94 -10.60 -4.71 -17.42
CA ARG A 94 -12.07 -4.72 -17.43
C ARG A 94 -12.73 -6.08 -17.77
N ARG A 95 -12.91 -6.93 -16.76
CA ARG A 95 -14.17 -7.70 -16.71
C ARG A 95 -15.24 -6.74 -16.19
N LYS A 96 -16.41 -6.72 -16.86
CA LYS A 96 -17.65 -5.97 -16.51
C LYS A 96 -18.27 -6.39 -15.17
N THR A 97 -17.51 -6.95 -14.26
CA THR A 97 -17.97 -7.22 -12.90
C THR A 97 -17.71 -5.97 -12.11
N ARG A 98 -18.79 -5.30 -11.69
CA ARG A 98 -18.83 -4.27 -10.66
C ARG A 98 -17.62 -4.40 -9.74
N PHE A 99 -16.71 -3.44 -9.80
CA PHE A 99 -15.87 -3.11 -8.66
C PHE A 99 -16.79 -2.46 -7.63
N ASP A 100 -17.62 -3.29 -7.02
CA ASP A 100 -18.38 -2.94 -5.84
C ASP A 100 -17.62 -3.64 -4.72
N MET A 101 -16.91 -2.87 -3.90
CA MET A 101 -16.07 -3.43 -2.86
C MET A 101 -16.87 -4.31 -1.87
N PHE A 102 -18.21 -4.16 -1.86
CA PHE A 102 -19.14 -4.99 -1.09
C PHE A 102 -19.61 -6.26 -1.82
N ASP A 103 -19.84 -6.25 -3.15
CA ASP A 103 -20.19 -7.47 -3.92
C ASP A 103 -18.96 -8.41 -4.06
N VAL A 104 -17.76 -7.83 -3.98
CA VAL A 104 -16.50 -8.57 -3.75
C VAL A 104 -16.50 -9.25 -2.37
N GLN A 105 -16.98 -8.61 -1.30
CA GLN A 105 -17.01 -9.26 0.03
C GLN A 105 -17.98 -10.45 0.10
N GLU A 106 -19.12 -10.40 -0.60
CA GLU A 106 -20.13 -11.48 -0.54
C GLU A 106 -19.91 -12.64 -1.54
N ARG A 107 -19.38 -12.37 -2.75
CA ARG A 107 -19.14 -13.45 -3.75
C ARG A 107 -17.69 -13.91 -3.86
N PHE A 108 -16.72 -13.07 -3.48
CA PHE A 108 -15.30 -13.38 -3.60
C PHE A 108 -14.51 -12.68 -2.47
N PRO A 109 -14.57 -13.16 -1.22
CA PRO A 109 -14.23 -12.43 0.02
C PRO A 109 -12.79 -11.88 0.13
N ASN A 110 -12.01 -11.89 -0.94
CA ASN A 110 -10.60 -11.66 -0.96
C ASN A 110 -10.04 -11.11 -2.30
N ASP A 111 -10.82 -10.43 -3.16
CA ASP A 111 -10.23 -9.66 -4.27
C ASP A 111 -9.55 -8.36 -3.77
N VAL A 112 -8.54 -8.54 -2.90
CA VAL A 112 -7.99 -7.55 -1.95
C VAL A 112 -6.55 -7.16 -2.38
N ASN A 113 -6.12 -7.40 -3.62
CA ASN A 113 -4.67 -7.36 -3.92
C ASN A 113 -4.14 -6.00 -4.41
N ALA A 114 -4.88 -5.28 -5.26
CA ALA A 114 -4.63 -3.84 -5.46
C ALA A 114 -4.95 -3.07 -4.17
N ALA A 115 -6.06 -3.45 -3.52
CA ALA A 115 -6.41 -2.98 -2.19
C ALA A 115 -5.35 -3.30 -1.12
N ARG A 116 -4.51 -4.34 -1.25
CA ARG A 116 -3.41 -4.71 -0.32
C ARG A 116 -2.18 -3.83 -0.47
N TYR A 117 -1.86 -3.37 -1.67
CA TYR A 117 -0.83 -2.35 -1.82
C TYR A 117 -1.31 -1.02 -1.22
N LEU A 118 -2.56 -0.68 -1.55
CA LEU A 118 -3.26 0.42 -0.94
C LEU A 118 -3.37 0.23 0.57
N HIS A 119 -3.47 -1.00 1.07
CA HIS A 119 -3.49 -1.35 2.47
C HIS A 119 -2.18 -1.02 3.17
N ILE A 120 -1.03 -0.98 2.49
CA ILE A 120 0.23 -0.59 3.15
C ILE A 120 0.21 0.88 3.47
N LEU A 121 -0.15 1.71 2.48
CA LEU A 121 -0.25 3.14 2.71
C LEU A 121 -1.46 3.45 3.58
N PHE A 122 -2.60 2.80 3.35
CA PHE A 122 -3.79 2.94 4.18
C PHE A 122 -3.48 2.57 5.61
N GLU A 123 -2.84 1.43 5.88
CA GLU A 123 -2.48 1.08 7.25
C GLU A 123 -1.38 2.01 7.77
N PHE A 124 -0.40 2.41 6.96
CA PHE A 124 0.63 3.34 7.42
C PHE A 124 0.02 4.68 7.81
N ILE A 125 -0.87 5.21 6.98
CA ILE A 125 -1.59 6.46 7.19
C ILE A 125 -2.60 6.28 8.31
N ALA A 126 -3.45 5.27 8.28
CA ALA A 126 -4.39 4.96 9.36
C ALA A 126 -3.68 4.79 10.70
N THR A 127 -2.57 4.06 10.78
CA THR A 127 -1.79 3.90 12.03
C THR A 127 -0.98 5.13 12.42
N SER A 128 -0.77 6.06 11.49
CA SER A 128 -0.24 7.40 11.78
C SER A 128 -1.36 8.37 12.21
N CYS A 129 -2.56 8.17 11.71
CA CYS A 129 -3.68 9.09 11.78
C CYS A 129 -4.63 8.76 12.95
N THR A 130 -5.18 7.55 12.98
CA THR A 130 -6.28 7.19 13.89
C THR A 130 -5.85 7.03 15.34
N ASP A 131 -6.67 7.53 16.26
CA ASP A 131 -6.62 7.14 17.67
C ASP A 131 -6.79 5.61 17.76
N ALA A 132 -5.88 4.95 18.48
CA ALA A 132 -5.83 3.51 18.59
C ALA A 132 -7.08 2.89 19.24
N ASN A 133 -8.08 3.67 19.65
CA ASN A 133 -9.31 3.16 20.27
C ASN A 133 -10.45 2.86 19.28
N GLU A 134 -10.46 3.40 18.05
CA GLU A 134 -11.71 3.42 17.26
C GLU A 134 -11.86 2.38 16.13
N ARG A 135 -10.78 1.74 15.67
CA ARG A 135 -10.79 0.89 14.46
C ARG A 135 -10.39 -0.58 14.65
N GLU A 136 -11.35 -1.51 14.65
CA GLU A 136 -11.02 -2.95 14.65
C GLU A 136 -10.11 -3.31 13.45
N PRO A 137 -9.00 -4.03 13.66
CA PRO A 137 -8.15 -4.44 12.55
C PRO A 137 -8.93 -5.40 11.65
N THR A 138 -8.85 -5.21 10.33
CA THR A 138 -9.57 -6.04 9.35
C THR A 138 -8.60 -6.94 8.55
N GLY A 139 -9.13 -8.01 7.94
CA GLY A 139 -8.40 -8.90 7.03
C GLY A 139 -7.29 -9.75 7.66
N ASP A 140 -6.29 -10.15 6.85
CA ASP A 140 -5.17 -11.02 7.23
C ASP A 140 -4.33 -10.48 8.42
N PHE A 141 -4.48 -9.19 8.73
CA PHE A 141 -3.78 -8.56 9.84
C PHE A 141 -4.56 -8.66 11.15
N ALA A 142 -5.89 -8.84 11.11
CA ALA A 142 -6.70 -9.07 12.30
C ALA A 142 -6.17 -10.26 13.11
N GLU A 143 -5.88 -11.40 12.45
CA GLU A 143 -5.32 -12.59 13.10
C GLU A 143 -3.91 -12.32 13.69
N ILE A 144 -3.10 -11.52 13.00
CA ILE A 144 -1.76 -11.14 13.46
C ILE A 144 -1.86 -10.24 14.70
N PHE A 145 -2.72 -9.23 14.65
CA PHE A 145 -2.96 -8.29 15.75
C PHE A 145 -3.65 -8.97 16.94
N GLU A 146 -4.52 -9.95 16.69
CA GLU A 146 -5.16 -10.75 17.73
C GLU A 146 -4.14 -11.61 18.48
N LYS A 147 -3.23 -12.29 17.76
CA LYS A 147 -2.18 -13.11 18.38
C LYS A 147 -1.12 -12.31 19.14
N GLU A 148 -0.75 -11.13 18.65
CA GLU A 148 0.22 -10.25 19.31
C GLU A 148 -0.40 -9.38 20.43
N GLY A 149 -1.70 -9.57 20.70
CA GLY A 149 -2.42 -8.92 21.79
C GLY A 149 -2.73 -7.46 21.51
N LYS A 150 -3.60 -7.18 20.51
CA LYS A 150 -4.29 -5.90 20.22
C LYS A 150 -3.46 -4.60 20.27
N ARG A 151 -2.13 -4.66 20.31
CA ARG A 151 -1.30 -3.45 20.33
C ARG A 151 -1.23 -2.92 18.91
N ARG A 152 -2.18 -2.03 18.61
CA ARG A 152 -2.22 -1.29 17.35
C ARG A 152 -0.93 -0.51 17.19
N VAL A 153 -0.57 -0.27 15.93
CA VAL A 153 0.58 0.54 15.59
C VAL A 153 0.22 2.00 15.89
N GLN A 154 1.10 2.69 16.62
CA GLN A 154 0.84 3.99 17.22
C GLN A 154 1.89 5.01 16.77
N LEU A 155 2.15 5.14 15.46
CA LEU A 155 3.19 6.07 14.99
C LEU A 155 2.81 7.52 15.28
N GLY A 156 1.56 7.89 15.01
CA GLY A 156 1.05 9.24 15.28
C GLY A 156 1.08 9.60 16.76
N GLU A 157 0.56 8.72 17.61
CA GLU A 157 0.55 8.92 19.06
C GLU A 157 1.96 8.98 19.64
N ARG A 158 2.87 8.09 19.20
CA ARG A 158 4.28 8.13 19.63
C ARG A 158 4.96 9.42 19.20
N TRP A 159 4.71 9.89 17.98
CA TRP A 159 5.24 11.17 17.53
C TRP A 159 4.71 12.33 18.38
N LYS A 160 3.39 12.42 18.56
CA LYS A 160 2.73 13.45 19.38
C LYS A 160 3.25 13.45 20.82
N ALA A 161 3.55 12.28 21.36
CA ALA A 161 4.11 12.11 22.71
C ALA A 161 5.64 12.30 22.80
N GLY A 162 6.34 12.59 21.69
CA GLY A 162 7.80 12.72 21.68
C GLY A 162 8.56 11.41 21.91
N LEU A 163 7.92 10.26 21.69
CA LEU A 163 8.46 8.91 21.88
C LEU A 163 9.09 8.31 20.62
N MET A 164 9.22 9.09 19.55
CA MET A 164 9.93 8.70 18.33
C MET A 164 11.29 9.38 18.27
N ARG A 165 12.36 8.58 18.28
CA ARG A 165 13.71 9.09 18.05
C ARG A 165 13.99 9.26 16.57
N GLU A 166 14.97 10.11 16.27
CA GLU A 166 15.40 10.41 14.91
C GLU A 166 15.80 9.15 14.13
N GLY A 167 16.57 8.24 14.71
CA GLY A 167 16.97 7.01 14.02
C GLY A 167 15.79 6.09 13.72
N GLN A 168 14.75 6.04 14.57
CA GLN A 168 13.52 5.31 14.26
C GLN A 168 12.78 5.91 13.07
N VAL A 169 12.71 7.24 13.00
CA VAL A 169 12.12 7.97 11.85
C VAL A 169 12.90 7.63 10.58
N ILE A 170 14.25 7.70 10.62
CA ILE A 170 15.10 7.40 9.46
C ILE A 170 14.94 5.94 9.02
N LEU A 171 14.88 4.99 9.95
CA LEU A 171 14.69 3.56 9.62
C LEU A 171 13.34 3.31 8.93
N ILE A 172 12.27 3.96 9.42
CA ILE A 172 10.94 3.89 8.80
C ILE A 172 10.95 4.51 7.41
N GLN A 173 11.53 5.71 7.24
CA GLN A 173 11.68 6.35 5.94
C GLN A 173 12.47 5.47 4.96
N THR A 174 13.57 4.87 5.43
CA THR A 174 14.41 3.98 4.61
C THR A 174 13.63 2.75 4.15
N LEU A 175 12.84 2.14 5.03
CA LEU A 175 11.97 1.01 4.68
C LEU A 175 10.95 1.40 3.60
N LEU A 176 10.35 2.57 3.76
CA LEU A 176 9.32 3.10 2.87
C LEU A 176 9.88 3.50 1.48
N ASP A 177 11.04 4.17 1.44
CA ASP A 177 11.75 4.48 0.20
C ASP A 177 12.19 3.19 -0.52
N LYS A 178 12.71 2.21 0.23
CA LYS A 178 13.06 0.87 -0.31
C LYS A 178 11.84 0.19 -0.94
N LEU A 179 10.67 0.24 -0.31
CA LEU A 179 9.43 -0.32 -0.86
C LEU A 179 9.10 0.30 -2.23
N LEU A 180 9.13 1.62 -2.35
CA LEU A 180 8.85 2.31 -3.61
C LEU A 180 9.86 1.94 -4.70
N VAL A 181 11.15 1.89 -4.37
CA VAL A 181 12.20 1.49 -5.32
C VAL A 181 11.99 0.06 -5.81
N GLN A 182 11.73 -0.88 -4.90
CA GLN A 182 11.50 -2.29 -5.25
C GLN A 182 10.28 -2.46 -6.16
N LEU A 183 9.18 -1.76 -5.86
CA LEU A 183 7.97 -1.82 -6.67
C LEU A 183 8.09 -1.13 -8.01
N SER A 184 8.73 0.05 -8.05
CA SER A 184 9.02 0.74 -9.31
C SER A 184 9.83 -0.16 -10.23
N THR A 185 10.95 -0.68 -9.73
CA THR A 185 11.85 -1.57 -10.49
C THR A 185 11.11 -2.78 -11.02
N LEU A 186 10.26 -3.40 -10.19
CA LEU A 186 9.53 -4.60 -10.58
C LEU A 186 8.43 -4.32 -11.61
N ILE A 187 7.72 -3.20 -11.49
CA ILE A 187 6.65 -2.80 -12.42
C ILE A 187 7.24 -2.42 -13.78
N GLU A 188 8.36 -1.72 -13.78
CA GLU A 188 9.07 -1.25 -14.98
C GLU A 188 9.85 -2.35 -15.69
N LEU A 189 10.16 -3.47 -15.02
CA LEU A 189 10.84 -4.60 -15.61
C LEU A 189 10.02 -5.21 -16.75
N GLU A 190 10.58 -5.25 -17.96
CA GLU A 190 9.99 -5.98 -19.08
C GLU A 190 10.02 -7.49 -18.79
N THR A 191 8.84 -8.13 -18.76
CA THR A 191 8.74 -9.58 -18.67
C THR A 191 7.44 -10.08 -19.28
N GLU A 192 7.54 -11.21 -19.97
CA GLU A 192 6.39 -11.95 -20.52
C GLU A 192 5.55 -12.62 -19.41
N ASN A 193 6.11 -12.80 -18.21
CA ASN A 193 5.45 -13.49 -17.10
C ASN A 193 4.84 -12.48 -16.11
N GLU A 194 3.77 -11.80 -16.54
CA GLU A 194 3.02 -10.83 -15.70
C GLU A 194 2.48 -11.48 -14.42
N ARG A 195 2.14 -12.78 -14.45
CA ARG A 195 1.74 -13.55 -13.27
C ARG A 195 2.82 -13.52 -12.19
N LEU A 196 4.05 -13.85 -12.57
CA LEU A 196 5.18 -13.87 -11.65
C LEU A 196 5.43 -12.46 -11.11
N ARG A 197 5.41 -11.44 -11.97
CA ARG A 197 5.59 -10.04 -11.58
C ARG A 197 4.55 -9.62 -10.53
N TYR A 198 3.28 -9.89 -10.77
CA TYR A 198 2.20 -9.62 -9.82
C TYR A 198 2.40 -10.34 -8.47
N ILE A 199 2.79 -11.62 -8.48
CA ILE A 199 3.10 -12.35 -7.24
C ILE A 199 4.24 -11.68 -6.48
N GLN A 200 5.28 -11.22 -7.17
CA GLN A 200 6.41 -10.53 -6.54
C GLN A 200 5.98 -9.17 -5.95
N VAL A 201 5.10 -8.42 -6.62
CA VAL A 201 4.51 -7.19 -6.06
C VAL A 201 3.85 -7.50 -4.72
N LEU A 202 2.99 -8.52 -4.66
CA LEU A 202 2.31 -8.90 -3.43
C LEU A 202 3.25 -9.34 -2.31
N ARG A 203 4.33 -10.06 -2.66
CA ARG A 203 5.35 -10.49 -1.68
C ARG A 203 6.09 -9.32 -1.08
N ILE A 204 6.59 -8.41 -1.92
CA ILE A 204 7.26 -7.19 -1.49
C ILE A 204 6.34 -6.41 -0.56
N CYS A 205 5.11 -6.17 -1.02
CA CYS A 205 4.08 -5.50 -0.25
C CYS A 205 3.90 -6.13 1.15
N LYS A 206 3.63 -7.43 1.21
CA LYS A 206 3.42 -8.13 2.48
C LYS A 206 4.64 -8.04 3.39
N ARG A 207 5.84 -8.27 2.86
CA ARG A 207 7.09 -8.27 3.62
C ARG A 207 7.38 -6.90 4.25
N GLU A 208 7.32 -5.84 3.46
CA GLU A 208 7.61 -4.49 3.98
C GLU A 208 6.52 -4.04 4.98
N THR A 209 5.26 -4.43 4.76
CA THR A 209 4.16 -4.19 5.71
C THR A 209 4.39 -4.90 7.04
N THR A 210 4.77 -6.17 6.99
CA THR A 210 5.08 -6.96 8.18
C THR A 210 6.29 -6.38 8.92
N ALA A 211 7.34 -5.98 8.22
CA ALA A 211 8.49 -5.31 8.82
C ALA A 211 8.09 -3.98 9.48
N MET A 212 7.26 -3.18 8.80
CA MET A 212 6.75 -1.92 9.36
C MET A 212 6.00 -2.17 10.66
N PHE A 213 4.96 -2.99 10.64
CA PHE A 213 4.04 -3.08 11.79
C PHE A 213 4.52 -3.97 12.92
N LEU A 214 5.18 -5.09 12.61
CA LEU A 214 5.64 -6.02 13.66
C LEU A 214 6.96 -5.60 14.27
N PHE A 215 7.76 -4.81 13.55
CA PHE A 215 9.08 -4.42 14.00
C PHE A 215 9.21 -2.91 14.19
N PHE A 216 9.29 -2.11 13.13
CA PHE A 216 9.69 -0.69 13.25
C PHE A 216 8.67 0.18 13.98
N ALA A 217 7.39 -0.05 13.71
CA ALA A 217 6.29 0.69 14.28
C ALA A 217 5.75 0.03 15.57
N SER A 218 6.33 -1.11 15.96
CA SER A 218 5.96 -1.83 17.18
C SER A 218 6.27 -0.97 18.43
N PRO A 219 5.36 -0.93 19.42
CA PRO A 219 5.63 -0.25 20.69
C PRO A 219 6.76 -0.94 21.50
N LYS A 220 7.14 -2.17 21.13
CA LYS A 220 8.25 -2.92 21.72
C LYS A 220 9.61 -2.53 21.14
N PHE A 221 9.66 -1.89 19.96
CA PHE A 221 10.91 -1.43 19.37
C PHE A 221 11.40 -0.14 20.06
N ARG A 222 12.06 -0.32 21.21
CA ARG A 222 12.60 0.77 22.03
C ARG A 222 14.14 0.74 22.15
N SER A 223 14.80 -0.28 21.62
CA SER A 223 16.23 -0.49 21.78
C SER A 223 17.08 0.49 20.96
N GLU A 224 17.69 1.46 21.63
CA GLU A 224 18.64 2.42 21.04
C GLU A 224 19.87 1.72 20.46
N GLY A 225 20.40 0.70 21.14
CA GLY A 225 21.55 -0.06 20.66
C GLY A 225 21.27 -0.88 19.40
N LEU A 226 20.02 -1.30 19.17
CA LEU A 226 19.63 -1.94 17.91
C LEU A 226 19.48 -0.91 16.79
N GLU A 227 18.84 0.23 17.10
CA GLU A 227 18.70 1.37 16.19
C GLU A 227 20.08 1.87 15.70
N ALA A 228 21.02 2.11 16.61
CA ALA A 228 22.38 2.54 16.26
C ALA A 228 23.11 1.52 15.37
N ARG A 229 22.92 0.21 15.62
CA ARG A 229 23.51 -0.84 14.79
C ARG A 229 22.91 -0.88 13.38
N LEU A 230 21.58 -0.81 13.26
CA LEU A 230 20.90 -0.75 11.96
C LEU A 230 21.34 0.49 11.17
N MET A 231 21.39 1.65 11.83
CA MET A 231 21.86 2.89 11.22
C MET A 231 23.33 2.84 10.81
N LYS A 232 24.18 2.12 11.55
CA LYS A 232 25.57 1.87 11.15
C LYS A 232 25.61 1.05 9.85
N TYR A 233 24.90 -0.07 9.80
CA TYR A 233 24.84 -0.92 8.60
C TYR A 233 24.29 -0.17 7.37
N LEU A 234 23.32 0.73 7.55
CA LEU A 234 22.79 1.54 6.45
C LEU A 234 23.79 2.57 5.91
N ARG A 235 24.83 2.94 6.67
CA ARG A 235 25.88 3.87 6.22
C ARG A 235 27.10 3.16 5.65
N GLU A 236 27.22 1.85 5.83
CA GLU A 236 28.32 1.09 5.25
C GLU A 236 28.15 1.07 3.73
N GLU A 237 29.15 1.55 2.98
CA GLU A 237 29.11 1.62 1.51
C GLU A 237 29.13 0.22 0.88
N GLU A 238 29.75 -0.76 1.57
CA GLU A 238 29.88 -2.13 1.11
C GLU A 238 28.80 -3.03 1.72
N VAL A 239 27.74 -3.27 0.94
CA VAL A 239 26.72 -4.26 1.31
C VAL A 239 27.28 -5.67 1.10
N ASN A 240 27.29 -6.48 2.16
CA ASN A 240 27.59 -7.91 2.03
C ASN A 240 26.43 -8.64 1.32
N TRP A 241 26.54 -8.69 -0.01
CA TRP A 241 25.52 -9.30 -0.88
C TRP A 241 25.32 -10.80 -0.64
N ASP A 242 26.29 -11.52 -0.09
CA ASP A 242 26.11 -12.94 0.26
C ASP A 242 25.14 -13.10 1.43
N VAL A 243 25.24 -12.24 2.44
CA VAL A 243 24.27 -12.21 3.54
C VAL A 243 22.89 -11.83 3.03
N VAL A 244 22.78 -10.82 2.17
CA VAL A 244 21.49 -10.41 1.57
C VAL A 244 20.85 -11.58 0.81
N ARG A 245 21.61 -12.24 -0.08
CA ARG A 245 21.15 -13.40 -0.86
C ARG A 245 20.73 -14.57 0.04
N ALA A 246 21.49 -14.85 1.10
CA ALA A 246 21.16 -15.90 2.06
C ALA A 246 19.87 -15.60 2.83
N LEU A 247 19.67 -14.34 3.24
CA LEU A 247 18.44 -13.90 3.90
C LEU A 247 17.24 -13.95 2.95
N GLU A 248 17.41 -13.54 1.70
CA GLU A 248 16.35 -13.63 0.68
C GLU A 248 15.97 -15.09 0.40
N ALA A 249 16.96 -15.97 0.21
CA ALA A 249 16.71 -17.40 0.04
C ALA A 249 15.96 -17.99 1.25
N ARG A 250 16.33 -17.59 2.47
CA ARG A 250 15.64 -18.02 3.70
C ARG A 250 14.21 -17.50 3.78
N ASN A 251 13.99 -16.22 3.46
CA ASN A 251 12.65 -15.62 3.45
C ASN A 251 11.77 -16.29 2.40
N ASN A 252 12.28 -16.50 1.19
CA ASN A 252 11.59 -17.23 0.14
C ASN A 252 11.20 -18.65 0.59
N TRP A 253 12.11 -19.36 1.26
CA TRP A 253 11.81 -20.68 1.82
C TRP A 253 10.72 -20.64 2.89
N LEU A 254 10.75 -19.65 3.78
CA LEU A 254 9.73 -19.48 4.82
C LEU A 254 8.36 -19.17 4.22
N GLU A 255 8.29 -18.29 3.21
CA GLU A 255 7.06 -17.95 2.49
C GLU A 255 6.47 -19.15 1.75
N VAL A 256 7.32 -19.95 1.11
CA VAL A 256 6.91 -21.20 0.46
C VAL A 256 6.46 -22.24 1.48
N ARG A 257 7.09 -22.30 2.65
CA ARG A 257 6.72 -23.25 3.71
C ARG A 257 5.46 -22.83 4.45
N SER A 258 5.22 -21.54 4.66
CA SER A 258 4.03 -20.98 5.32
C SER A 258 2.77 -21.06 4.44
N ARG A 259 2.72 -22.00 3.49
CA ARG A 259 1.76 -22.22 2.39
C ARG A 259 0.27 -22.30 2.77
N LYS A 260 -0.13 -21.98 4.01
CA LYS A 260 -1.50 -22.10 4.51
C LYS A 260 -2.37 -20.83 4.44
N GLY A 261 -2.00 -19.75 3.73
CA GLY A 261 -2.87 -18.56 3.73
C GLY A 261 -2.88 -17.74 2.44
N VAL A 262 -1.85 -16.92 2.25
CA VAL A 262 -1.98 -15.76 1.35
C VAL A 262 -1.51 -16.04 -0.08
N LEU A 263 -0.36 -16.68 -0.25
CA LEU A 263 0.23 -16.90 -1.58
C LEU A 263 -0.52 -17.99 -2.36
N GLN A 264 -0.82 -19.13 -1.75
CA GLN A 264 -1.51 -20.22 -2.44
C GLN A 264 -2.87 -19.78 -2.98
N GLU A 265 -3.51 -18.89 -2.26
CA GLU A 265 -4.79 -18.33 -2.63
C GLU A 265 -4.67 -17.26 -3.73
N ALA A 266 -3.65 -16.39 -3.68
CA ALA A 266 -3.31 -15.51 -4.80
C ALA A 266 -3.00 -16.31 -6.09
N TRP A 267 -2.36 -17.48 -5.96
CA TRP A 267 -2.09 -18.39 -7.07
C TRP A 267 -3.36 -18.94 -7.70
N ARG A 268 -4.30 -19.47 -6.90
CA ARG A 268 -5.60 -19.97 -7.39
C ARG A 268 -6.41 -18.88 -8.08
N ARG A 269 -6.36 -17.66 -7.55
CA ARG A 269 -7.10 -16.52 -8.10
C ARG A 269 -6.59 -16.05 -9.43
N TRP A 270 -5.28 -15.95 -9.62
CA TRP A 270 -4.73 -15.57 -10.92
C TRP A 270 -5.26 -16.47 -12.03
N ASP A 271 -5.33 -17.78 -11.79
CA ASP A 271 -5.87 -18.75 -12.74
C ASP A 271 -7.36 -18.54 -13.04
N SER A 272 -8.12 -17.87 -12.17
CA SER A 272 -9.53 -17.50 -12.41
C SER A 272 -9.71 -16.19 -13.19
N PHE A 273 -8.72 -15.29 -13.11
CA PHE A 273 -8.76 -13.99 -13.80
C PHE A 273 -8.17 -14.05 -15.20
N TYR A 274 -7.14 -14.88 -15.38
CA TYR A 274 -6.44 -15.02 -16.63
C TYR A 274 -6.96 -16.24 -17.39
N GLU A 275 -7.99 -16.04 -18.22
CA GLU A 275 -8.21 -16.99 -19.32
C GLU A 275 -7.01 -16.83 -20.26
N PRO A 276 -6.15 -17.85 -20.42
CA PRO A 276 -5.10 -17.76 -21.42
C PRO A 276 -5.78 -17.44 -22.75
N PRO A 277 -5.23 -16.50 -23.57
CA PRO A 277 -5.79 -16.20 -24.88
C PRO A 277 -6.04 -17.54 -25.55
N SER A 278 -7.32 -17.82 -25.86
CA SER A 278 -7.74 -19.11 -26.39
C SER A 278 -6.76 -19.44 -27.49
N SER A 279 -5.97 -20.50 -27.29
CA SER A 279 -5.00 -20.92 -28.28
C SER A 279 -5.81 -21.03 -29.56
N THR A 280 -5.56 -20.12 -30.49
CA THR A 280 -6.28 -20.03 -31.74
C THR A 280 -6.15 -21.44 -32.29
N LYS A 281 -7.26 -22.17 -32.31
CA LYS A 281 -7.28 -23.47 -32.96
C LYS A 281 -6.79 -23.15 -34.35
N LYS A 282 -5.59 -23.60 -34.70
CA LYS A 282 -5.17 -23.64 -36.08
C LYS A 282 -6.22 -24.54 -36.73
N GLU A 283 -7.14 -23.91 -37.45
CA GLU A 283 -8.01 -24.60 -38.38
C GLU A 283 -7.07 -25.15 -39.45
N ASP A 284 -6.83 -26.46 -39.37
CA ASP A 284 -6.28 -27.24 -40.47
C ASP A 284 -7.35 -27.44 -41.54
#